data_AF-A0A800K3N4-F1
#
_entry.id   AF-A0A800K3N4-F1
#
_cell.length_a   1.000
_cell.length_b   1.000
_cell.length_c   1.000
_cell.angle_alpha   90.00
_cell.angle_beta   90.00
_cell.angle_gamma   90.00
#
_symmetry.space_group_name_H-M   'P 1'
#
loop_
_entity.id
_entity.type
_entity.pdbx_description
1 polymer ?
#
loop_
_entity_poly.entity_id
_entity_poly.type
_entity_poly.pdbx_seq_one_letter_code
_entity_poly.pdbx_strand_id
1 'polypeptide(L)'
;HSLEINGKNLDAHYLIGQKYFLELNYEKALYHFLNAHNPLIPKGNIFNDLAGTYKKLDNYDKSFEYYNKAIKAEPENALYYNNLGGLKKKQKKYKEAISAYTNAILKDKEYFNAFNNRGSVYFELKEYEKAETDFTEAIKINRNNSNAYNNRGTSRVKLGRYDEAISDFSQAIEINRSFSIAYVNRGIIKELIYDIEGACKDWLKAKMFGFEKADKYIEEQCH
;
A
#
# COMPACT_ATOMS: atom_id res chain seq x y z
N HIS A 1 3.44 42.66 4.81
CA HIS A 1 3.95 42.49 3.44
C HIS A 1 5.09 41.47 3.33
N SER A 2 6.16 41.53 4.16
CA SER A 2 7.27 40.55 4.11
C SER A 2 6.85 39.10 4.43
N LEU A 3 5.98 38.90 5.43
CA LEU A 3 5.45 37.57 5.79
C LEU A 3 4.61 36.93 4.67
N GLU A 4 3.92 37.76 3.89
CA GLU A 4 3.00 37.32 2.83
C GLU A 4 3.77 36.90 1.57
N ILE A 5 4.84 37.63 1.23
CA ILE A 5 5.78 37.27 0.16
C ILE A 5 6.53 35.98 0.51
N ASN A 6 6.98 35.84 1.77
CA ASN A 6 7.61 34.60 2.24
C ASN A 6 6.62 33.42 2.21
N GLY A 7 5.37 33.61 2.62
CA GLY A 7 4.33 32.57 2.56
C GLY A 7 4.09 32.03 1.16
N LYS A 8 3.97 32.92 0.15
CA LYS A 8 3.81 32.54 -1.26
C LYS A 8 4.99 31.73 -1.80
N ASN A 9 6.21 32.05 -1.34
CA ASN A 9 7.41 31.32 -1.76
C ASN A 9 7.45 29.89 -1.18
N LEU A 10 7.05 29.73 0.08
CA LEU A 10 6.97 28.42 0.74
C LEU A 10 5.94 27.49 0.07
N ASP A 11 4.76 28.01 -0.25
CA ASP A 11 3.71 27.22 -0.90
C ASP A 11 4.11 26.84 -2.34
N ALA A 12 4.84 27.71 -3.06
CA ALA A 12 5.39 27.38 -4.38
C ALA A 12 6.42 26.24 -4.30
N HIS A 13 7.36 26.31 -3.34
CA HIS A 13 8.31 25.23 -3.10
C HIS A 13 7.60 23.90 -2.80
N TYR A 14 6.52 23.91 -2.01
CA TYR A 14 5.78 22.69 -1.69
C TYR A 14 5.19 22.04 -2.95
N LEU A 15 4.52 22.81 -3.81
CA LEU A 15 3.92 22.32 -5.05
C LEU A 15 4.98 21.78 -6.03
N ILE A 16 6.12 22.46 -6.14
CA ILE A 16 7.24 21.99 -6.99
C ILE A 16 7.82 20.68 -6.43
N GLY A 17 7.94 20.57 -5.10
CA GLY A 17 8.38 19.34 -4.44
C GLY A 17 7.47 18.15 -4.76
N GLN A 18 6.16 18.35 -4.70
CA GLN A 18 5.17 17.32 -5.07
C GLN A 18 5.30 16.89 -6.53
N LYS A 19 5.49 17.85 -7.44
CA LYS A 19 5.72 17.55 -8.86
C LYS A 19 6.95 16.66 -9.05
N TYR A 20 8.09 17.05 -8.48
CA TYR A 20 9.31 16.25 -8.60
C TYR A 20 9.19 14.87 -7.94
N PHE A 21 8.43 14.76 -6.85
CA PHE A 21 8.17 13.47 -6.21
C PHE A 21 7.39 12.52 -7.15
N LEU A 22 6.38 13.04 -7.85
CA LEU A 22 5.62 12.27 -8.85
C LEU A 22 6.47 11.87 -10.06
N GLU A 23 7.42 12.72 -10.46
CA GLU A 23 8.42 12.44 -11.48
C GLU A 23 9.54 11.50 -10.99
N LEU A 24 9.44 10.97 -9.77
CA LEU A 24 10.43 10.10 -9.11
C LEU A 24 11.80 10.77 -8.91
N ASN A 25 11.88 12.09 -9.04
CA ASN A 25 13.08 12.87 -8.78
C ASN A 25 13.16 13.26 -7.29
N TYR A 26 13.47 12.28 -6.45
CA TYR A 26 13.39 12.42 -5.00
C TYR A 26 14.39 13.43 -4.40
N GLU A 27 15.55 13.62 -5.03
CA GLU A 27 16.54 14.60 -4.57
C GLU A 27 16.04 16.04 -4.77
N LYS A 28 15.48 16.35 -5.94
CA LYS A 28 14.87 17.66 -6.19
C LYS A 28 13.62 17.84 -5.33
N ALA A 29 12.79 16.80 -5.20
CA ALA A 29 11.63 16.84 -4.31
C ALA A 29 12.05 17.20 -2.87
N LEU A 30 13.12 16.55 -2.37
CA LEU A 30 13.66 16.81 -1.04
C LEU A 30 14.12 18.26 -0.88
N TYR A 31 14.89 18.78 -1.84
CA TYR A 31 15.32 20.18 -1.83
C TYR A 31 14.12 21.14 -1.72
N HIS A 32 13.09 20.92 -2.54
CA HIS A 32 11.92 21.78 -2.55
C HIS A 32 11.10 21.65 -1.26
N PHE A 33 10.91 20.44 -0.72
CA PHE A 33 10.21 20.27 0.56
C PHE A 33 10.95 20.87 1.75
N LEU A 34 12.29 20.83 1.78
CA LEU A 34 13.09 21.48 2.82
C LEU A 34 12.94 23.00 2.76
N ASN A 35 12.85 23.58 1.56
CA ASN A 35 12.61 25.01 1.37
C ASN A 35 11.14 25.42 1.53
N ALA A 36 10.20 24.48 1.52
CA ALA A 36 8.80 24.72 1.83
C ALA A 36 8.51 24.78 3.34
N HIS A 37 9.45 24.30 4.17
CA HIS A 37 9.29 24.24 5.60
C HIS A 37 9.40 25.61 6.26
N ASN A 38 8.39 26.00 7.04
CA ASN A 38 8.45 27.13 7.96
C ASN A 38 8.64 26.63 9.40
N PRO A 39 9.77 26.94 10.07
CA PRO A 39 10.01 26.53 11.45
C PRO A 39 8.98 27.09 12.46
N LEU A 40 8.33 28.21 12.13
CA LEU A 40 7.37 28.90 13.00
C LEU A 40 5.95 28.34 12.86
N ILE A 41 5.64 27.67 11.74
CA ILE A 41 4.31 27.11 11.45
C ILE A 41 4.53 25.68 10.93
N PRO A 42 4.72 24.70 11.83
CA PRO A 42 4.92 23.31 11.45
C PRO A 42 3.65 22.78 10.77
N LYS A 43 3.73 22.46 9.48
CA LYS A 43 2.66 21.80 8.73
C LYS A 43 2.97 20.30 8.65
N GLY A 44 2.08 19.45 9.17
CA GLY A 44 2.32 18.00 9.24
C GLY A 44 2.41 17.35 7.87
N ASN A 45 1.70 17.89 6.86
CA ASN A 45 1.78 17.43 5.48
C ASN A 45 3.19 17.57 4.87
N ILE A 46 3.87 18.70 5.09
CA ILE A 46 5.26 18.92 4.65
C ILE A 46 6.20 17.93 5.32
N PHE A 47 6.05 17.72 6.63
CA PHE A 47 6.86 16.72 7.34
C PHE A 47 6.59 15.29 6.86
N ASN A 48 5.33 14.95 6.57
CA ASN A 48 4.98 13.66 6.00
C ASN A 48 5.60 13.44 4.62
N ASP A 49 5.62 14.46 3.77
CA ASP A 49 6.20 14.39 2.43
C ASP A 49 7.73 14.34 2.47
N LEU A 50 8.37 15.08 3.37
CA LEU A 50 9.80 14.93 3.69
C LEU A 50 10.11 13.50 4.14
N ALA A 51 9.33 12.97 5.07
CA ALA A 51 9.51 11.61 5.57
C ALA A 51 9.35 10.56 4.46
N GLY A 52 8.33 10.72 3.61
CA GLY A 52 8.10 9.88 2.44
C GLY A 52 9.26 9.93 1.45
N THR A 53 9.82 11.12 1.23
CA THR A 53 10.97 11.34 0.33
C THR A 53 12.24 10.69 0.86
N TYR A 54 12.56 10.89 2.14
CA TYR A 54 13.68 10.19 2.79
C TYR A 54 13.52 8.66 2.76
N LYS A 55 12.29 8.14 2.91
CA LYS A 55 12.02 6.69 2.78
C LYS A 55 12.32 6.15 1.37
N LYS A 56 12.09 6.97 0.34
CA LYS A 56 12.40 6.63 -1.06
C LYS A 56 13.90 6.67 -1.34
N LEU A 57 14.62 7.56 -0.67
CA LEU A 57 16.09 7.66 -0.68
C LEU A 57 16.78 6.70 0.30
N ASP A 58 16.05 5.74 0.87
CA ASP A 58 16.52 4.77 1.87
C ASP A 58 17.18 5.36 3.14
N ASN A 59 17.01 6.66 3.39
CA ASN A 59 17.41 7.30 4.63
C ASN A 59 16.29 7.13 5.68
N TYR A 60 16.24 5.96 6.30
CA TYR A 60 15.16 5.60 7.21
C TYR A 60 15.18 6.35 8.54
N ASP A 61 16.35 6.81 8.99
CA ASP A 61 16.46 7.58 10.24
C ASP A 61 15.81 8.95 10.09
N LYS A 62 16.13 9.67 9.00
CA LYS A 62 15.46 10.94 8.68
C LYS A 62 13.97 10.73 8.38
N SER A 63 13.63 9.66 7.69
CA SER A 63 12.22 9.31 7.45
C SER A 63 11.45 9.15 8.77
N PHE A 64 12.00 8.40 9.72
CA PHE A 64 11.40 8.21 11.04
C PHE A 64 11.28 9.52 11.82
N GLU A 65 12.35 10.35 11.82
CA GLU A 65 12.35 11.67 12.46
C GLU A 65 11.20 12.54 11.95
N TYR A 66 11.04 12.66 10.62
CA TYR A 66 10.03 13.51 10.02
C TYR A 66 8.60 12.95 10.15
N TYR A 67 8.40 11.63 10.14
CA TYR A 67 7.07 11.08 10.47
C TYR A 67 6.65 11.42 11.90
N ASN A 68 7.57 11.35 12.87
CA ASN A 68 7.27 11.76 14.25
C ASN A 68 6.97 13.26 14.36
N LYS A 69 7.67 14.11 13.58
CA LYS A 69 7.34 15.54 13.50
C LYS A 69 5.95 15.77 12.93
N ALA A 70 5.56 15.04 11.89
CA ALA A 70 4.21 15.11 11.31
C ALA A 70 3.13 14.73 12.34
N ILE A 71 3.33 13.61 13.05
CA ILE A 71 2.43 13.15 14.11
C ILE A 71 2.35 14.16 15.26
N LYS A 72 3.47 14.77 15.66
CA LYS A 72 3.47 15.79 16.70
C LYS A 72 2.71 17.06 16.28
N ALA A 73 2.79 17.44 15.00
CA ALA A 73 2.10 18.61 14.48
C ALA A 73 0.58 18.39 14.39
N GLU A 74 0.15 17.22 13.90
CA GLU A 74 -1.28 16.90 13.71
C GLU A 74 -1.55 15.45 14.19
N PRO A 75 -1.71 15.24 15.51
CA PRO A 75 -1.75 13.89 16.12
C PRO A 75 -3.00 13.08 15.79
N GLU A 76 -4.04 13.70 15.24
CA GLU A 76 -5.29 13.03 14.85
C GLU A 76 -5.28 12.58 13.38
N ASN A 77 -4.21 12.84 12.63
CA ASN A 77 -4.16 12.46 11.21
C ASN A 77 -3.70 11.00 11.04
N ALA A 78 -4.65 10.10 10.75
CA ALA A 78 -4.42 8.66 10.55
C ALA A 78 -3.39 8.34 9.45
N LEU A 79 -3.28 9.18 8.42
CA LEU A 79 -2.34 9.00 7.31
C LEU A 79 -0.89 8.92 7.82
N TYR A 80 -0.52 9.72 8.82
CA TYR A 80 0.87 9.80 9.29
C TYR A 80 1.29 8.53 10.02
N TYR A 81 0.41 7.98 10.84
CA TYR A 81 0.61 6.69 11.49
C TYR A 81 0.66 5.54 10.48
N ASN A 82 -0.21 5.56 9.46
CA ASN A 82 -0.17 4.55 8.39
C ASN A 82 1.15 4.61 7.60
N ASN A 83 1.62 5.81 7.27
CA ASN A 83 2.87 5.98 6.54
C ASN A 83 4.09 5.58 7.38
N LEU A 84 4.07 5.86 8.69
CA LEU A 84 5.05 5.35 9.65
C LEU A 84 5.03 3.81 9.70
N GLY A 85 3.85 3.20 9.74
CA GLY A 85 3.70 1.74 9.64
C GLY A 85 4.35 1.18 8.36
N GLY A 86 4.16 1.88 7.23
CA GLY A 86 4.81 1.53 5.97
C GLY A 86 6.34 1.60 6.01
N LEU A 87 6.90 2.58 6.71
CA LEU A 87 8.35 2.65 6.96
C LEU A 87 8.83 1.45 7.78
N LYS A 88 8.16 1.17 8.90
CA LYS A 88 8.53 0.06 9.79
C LYS A 88 8.41 -1.30 9.10
N LYS A 89 7.39 -1.48 8.26
CA LYS A 89 7.25 -2.68 7.40
C LYS A 89 8.43 -2.81 6.44
N LYS A 90 8.85 -1.73 5.76
CA LYS A 90 10.02 -1.74 4.87
C LYS A 90 11.31 -2.13 5.60
N GLN A 91 11.44 -1.71 6.87
CA GLN A 91 12.53 -2.11 7.76
C GLN A 91 12.40 -3.53 8.35
N LYS A 92 11.35 -4.29 7.98
CA LYS A 92 10.99 -5.60 8.57
C LYS A 92 10.73 -5.56 10.09
N LYS A 93 10.46 -4.38 10.65
CA LYS A 93 10.10 -4.17 12.06
C LYS A 93 8.60 -4.37 12.24
N TYR A 94 8.14 -5.61 12.08
CA TYR A 94 6.70 -5.92 11.95
C TYR A 94 5.86 -5.56 13.17
N LYS A 95 6.37 -5.75 14.40
CA LYS A 95 5.65 -5.35 15.63
C LYS A 95 5.43 -3.84 15.69
N GLU A 96 6.44 -3.05 15.34
CA GLU A 96 6.33 -1.58 15.27
C GLU A 96 5.39 -1.15 14.14
N ALA A 97 5.40 -1.85 13.01
CA ALA A 97 4.47 -1.59 11.90
C ALA A 97 3.01 -1.83 12.32
N ILE A 98 2.73 -2.96 12.97
CA ILE A 98 1.39 -3.29 13.50
C ILE A 98 0.92 -2.22 14.50
N SER A 99 1.80 -1.79 15.41
CA SER A 99 1.48 -0.73 16.37
C SER A 99 1.13 0.59 15.66
N ALA A 100 1.93 1.01 14.67
CA ALA A 100 1.67 2.23 13.91
C ALA A 100 0.35 2.15 13.11
N TYR A 101 0.08 1.04 12.41
CA TYR A 101 -1.19 0.86 11.71
C TYR A 101 -2.39 0.80 12.68
N THR A 102 -2.22 0.20 13.85
CA THR A 102 -3.27 0.18 14.88
C THR A 102 -3.57 1.58 15.38
N ASN A 103 -2.55 2.42 15.59
CA ASN A 103 -2.75 3.83 15.89
C ASN A 103 -3.49 4.56 14.77
N ALA A 104 -3.17 4.30 13.50
CA ALA A 104 -3.91 4.88 12.37
C ALA A 104 -5.41 4.53 12.43
N ILE A 105 -5.75 3.27 12.70
CA ILE A 105 -7.14 2.80 12.86
C ILE A 105 -7.84 3.45 14.07
N LEU A 106 -7.11 3.67 15.17
CA LEU A 106 -7.66 4.36 16.35
C LEU A 106 -7.98 5.83 16.06
N LYS A 107 -7.21 6.48 15.18
CA LYS A 107 -7.45 7.87 14.76
C LYS A 107 -8.58 8.00 13.75
N ASP A 108 -8.67 7.05 12.83
CA ASP A 108 -9.76 6.99 11.87
C ASP A 108 -10.14 5.53 11.60
N LYS A 109 -11.33 5.15 12.10
CA LYS A 109 -11.88 3.79 11.96
C LYS A 109 -12.33 3.48 10.53
N GLU A 110 -12.54 4.49 9.70
CA GLU A 110 -12.89 4.35 8.28
C GLU A 110 -11.64 4.37 7.38
N TYR A 111 -10.43 4.39 7.97
CA TYR A 111 -9.19 4.41 7.21
C TYR A 111 -8.79 3.02 6.72
N PHE A 112 -9.52 2.51 5.72
CA PHE A 112 -9.38 1.15 5.17
C PHE A 112 -7.94 0.77 4.76
N ASN A 113 -7.12 1.76 4.37
CA ASN A 113 -5.71 1.54 4.02
C ASN A 113 -4.91 0.98 5.19
N ALA A 114 -5.16 1.43 6.42
CA ALA A 114 -4.43 0.92 7.60
C ALA A 114 -4.80 -0.53 7.91
N PHE A 115 -6.07 -0.91 7.76
CA PHE A 115 -6.50 -2.31 7.86
C PHE A 115 -5.80 -3.17 6.80
N ASN A 116 -5.89 -2.81 5.52
CA ASN A 116 -5.23 -3.57 4.46
C ASN A 116 -3.70 -3.67 4.69
N ASN A 117 -3.06 -2.59 5.11
CA ASN A 117 -1.63 -2.60 5.35
C ASN A 117 -1.24 -3.44 6.59
N ARG A 118 -2.01 -3.37 7.68
CA ARG A 118 -1.78 -4.21 8.87
C ARG A 118 -2.03 -5.70 8.57
N GLY A 119 -3.10 -6.01 7.84
CA GLY A 119 -3.37 -7.36 7.33
C GLY A 119 -2.21 -7.91 6.51
N SER A 120 -1.59 -7.08 5.66
CA SER A 120 -0.41 -7.49 4.90
C SER A 120 0.80 -7.82 5.80
N VAL A 121 0.94 -7.16 6.96
CA VAL A 121 2.00 -7.49 7.92
C VAL A 121 1.69 -8.79 8.65
N TYR A 122 0.43 -9.02 9.05
CA TYR A 122 0.02 -10.30 9.63
C TYR A 122 0.25 -11.46 8.65
N PHE A 123 0.01 -11.25 7.35
CA PHE A 123 0.31 -12.24 6.32
C PHE A 123 1.80 -12.60 6.26
N GLU A 124 2.71 -11.62 6.31
CA GLU A 124 4.16 -11.86 6.37
C GLU A 124 4.58 -12.64 7.62
N LEU A 125 3.87 -12.42 8.73
CA LEU A 125 4.06 -13.17 9.98
C LEU A 125 3.38 -14.55 9.99
N LYS A 126 2.72 -14.94 8.88
CA LYS A 126 1.93 -16.17 8.73
C LYS A 126 0.71 -16.25 9.66
N GLU A 127 0.26 -15.11 10.18
CA GLU A 127 -0.96 -14.98 10.99
C GLU A 127 -2.16 -14.76 10.06
N TYR A 128 -2.48 -15.76 9.25
CA TYR A 128 -3.39 -15.62 8.10
C TYR A 128 -4.83 -15.29 8.49
N GLU A 129 -5.33 -15.77 9.63
CA GLU A 129 -6.67 -15.48 10.14
C GLU A 129 -6.81 -14.00 10.55
N LYS A 130 -5.77 -13.44 11.17
CA LYS A 130 -5.72 -12.00 11.48
C LYS A 130 -5.61 -11.16 10.22
N ALA A 131 -4.83 -11.63 9.24
CA ALA A 131 -4.72 -10.99 7.93
C ALA A 131 -6.09 -10.94 7.24
N GLU A 132 -6.82 -12.05 7.17
CA GLU A 132 -8.17 -12.11 6.62
C GLU A 132 -9.14 -11.17 7.34
N THR A 133 -9.07 -11.13 8.68
CA THR A 133 -9.92 -10.24 9.49
C THR A 133 -9.71 -8.79 9.08
N ASP A 134 -8.45 -8.34 9.01
CA ASP A 134 -8.11 -6.98 8.60
C ASP A 134 -8.49 -6.69 7.14
N PHE A 135 -8.25 -7.61 6.20
CA PHE A 135 -8.68 -7.41 4.81
C PHE A 135 -10.21 -7.34 4.69
N THR A 136 -10.93 -8.11 5.50
CA THR A 136 -12.40 -8.07 5.53
C THR A 136 -12.93 -6.73 6.02
N GLU A 137 -12.34 -6.17 7.08
CA GLU A 137 -12.70 -4.81 7.52
C GLU A 137 -12.37 -3.75 6.45
N ALA A 138 -11.21 -3.86 5.79
CA ALA A 138 -10.87 -2.96 4.69
C ALA A 138 -11.89 -3.02 3.53
N ILE A 139 -12.40 -4.21 3.20
CA ILE A 139 -13.42 -4.43 2.17
C ILE A 139 -14.80 -3.88 2.60
N LYS A 140 -15.18 -4.06 3.87
CA LYS A 140 -16.44 -3.52 4.40
C LYS A 140 -16.51 -2.01 4.25
N ILE A 141 -15.41 -1.32 4.56
CA ILE A 141 -15.28 0.13 4.45
C ILE A 141 -15.19 0.56 2.98
N ASN A 142 -14.35 -0.11 2.17
CA ASN A 142 -14.19 0.19 0.75
C ASN A 142 -14.34 -1.07 -0.12
N ARG A 143 -15.56 -1.25 -0.63
CA ARG A 143 -15.93 -2.38 -1.51
C ARG A 143 -15.28 -2.36 -2.89
N ASN A 144 -14.68 -1.25 -3.29
CA ASN A 144 -13.99 -1.10 -4.59
C ASN A 144 -12.47 -1.30 -4.49
N ASN A 145 -11.97 -1.83 -3.36
CA ASN A 145 -10.54 -2.09 -3.19
C ASN A 145 -10.16 -3.49 -3.70
N SER A 146 -9.81 -3.59 -4.98
CA SER A 146 -9.36 -4.85 -5.61
C SER A 146 -8.15 -5.48 -4.92
N ASN A 147 -7.21 -4.68 -4.39
CA ASN A 147 -6.06 -5.19 -3.65
C ASN A 147 -6.47 -5.92 -2.36
N ALA A 148 -7.45 -5.39 -1.62
CA ALA A 148 -7.91 -6.01 -0.38
C ALA A 148 -8.57 -7.38 -0.65
N TYR A 149 -9.37 -7.50 -1.72
CA TYR A 149 -9.90 -8.79 -2.16
C TYR A 149 -8.78 -9.77 -2.54
N ASN A 150 -7.82 -9.36 -3.38
CA ASN A 150 -6.70 -10.21 -3.74
C ASN A 150 -5.88 -10.67 -2.51
N ASN A 151 -5.62 -9.77 -1.57
CA ASN A 151 -4.88 -10.10 -0.35
C ASN A 151 -5.66 -11.05 0.58
N ARG A 152 -6.98 -10.85 0.70
CA ARG A 152 -7.85 -11.77 1.43
C ARG A 152 -7.88 -13.15 0.79
N GLY A 153 -8.05 -13.21 -0.53
CA GLY A 153 -7.99 -14.45 -1.30
C GLY A 153 -6.67 -15.19 -1.07
N THR A 154 -5.55 -14.46 -1.11
CA THR A 154 -4.22 -15.05 -0.85
C THR A 154 -4.10 -15.61 0.58
N SER A 155 -4.70 -14.94 1.57
CA SER A 155 -4.75 -15.44 2.96
C SER A 155 -5.61 -16.70 3.07
N ARG A 156 -6.74 -16.74 2.37
CA ARG A 156 -7.65 -17.90 2.31
C ARG A 156 -7.02 -19.11 1.65
N VAL A 157 -6.21 -18.92 0.60
CA VAL A 157 -5.38 -19.98 0.01
C VAL A 157 -4.46 -20.61 1.06
N LYS A 158 -3.78 -19.79 1.86
CA LYS A 158 -2.90 -20.28 2.93
C LYS A 158 -3.64 -21.02 4.05
N LEU A 159 -4.94 -20.79 4.16
CA LEU A 159 -5.85 -21.46 5.09
C LEU A 159 -6.63 -22.62 4.44
N GLY A 160 -6.32 -23.00 3.18
CA GLY A 160 -6.98 -24.11 2.48
C GLY A 160 -8.40 -23.81 1.98
N ARG A 161 -8.86 -22.56 2.03
CA ARG A 161 -10.21 -22.14 1.64
C ARG A 161 -10.23 -21.67 0.19
N TYR A 162 -10.13 -22.64 -0.72
CA TYR A 162 -9.91 -22.39 -2.14
C TYR A 162 -11.11 -21.74 -2.85
N ASP A 163 -12.34 -22.19 -2.60
CA ASP A 163 -13.54 -21.61 -3.22
C ASP A 163 -13.73 -20.14 -2.83
N GLU A 164 -13.53 -19.83 -1.55
CA GLU A 164 -13.59 -18.45 -1.05
C GLU A 164 -12.49 -17.58 -1.65
N ALA A 165 -11.29 -18.14 -1.86
CA ALA A 165 -10.20 -17.43 -2.51
C ALA A 165 -10.50 -17.16 -4.00
N ILE A 166 -11.05 -18.12 -4.73
CA ILE A 166 -11.47 -17.95 -6.13
C ILE A 166 -12.53 -16.85 -6.23
N SER A 167 -13.49 -16.80 -5.32
CA SER A 167 -14.50 -15.73 -5.24
C SER A 167 -13.84 -14.36 -5.03
N ASP A 168 -12.91 -14.26 -4.08
CA ASP A 168 -12.18 -13.01 -3.82
C ASP A 168 -11.34 -12.56 -5.03
N PHE A 169 -10.60 -13.45 -5.68
CA PHE A 169 -9.84 -13.11 -6.88
C PHE A 169 -10.76 -12.67 -8.02
N SER A 170 -11.92 -13.30 -8.17
CA SER A 170 -12.93 -12.93 -9.16
C SER A 170 -13.47 -11.52 -8.91
N GLN A 171 -13.76 -11.19 -7.66
CA GLN A 171 -14.20 -9.84 -7.29
C GLN A 171 -13.11 -8.79 -7.54
N ALA A 172 -11.84 -9.12 -7.25
CA ALA A 172 -10.70 -8.24 -7.53
C ALA A 172 -10.57 -7.95 -9.04
N ILE A 173 -10.80 -8.95 -9.90
CA ILE A 173 -10.80 -8.84 -11.36
C ILE A 173 -12.00 -8.05 -11.87
N GLU A 174 -13.18 -8.22 -11.28
CA GLU A 174 -14.37 -7.46 -11.66
C GLU A 174 -14.16 -5.96 -11.43
N ILE A 175 -13.60 -5.60 -10.26
CA ILE A 175 -13.28 -4.22 -9.89
C ILE A 175 -12.15 -3.66 -10.77
N ASN A 176 -11.10 -4.45 -11.00
CA ASN A 176 -9.98 -4.07 -11.85
C ASN A 176 -9.68 -5.14 -12.89
N ARG A 177 -10.23 -4.96 -14.09
CA ARG A 177 -10.14 -5.93 -15.19
C ARG A 177 -8.73 -6.20 -15.68
N SER A 178 -7.77 -5.30 -15.43
CA SER A 178 -6.36 -5.45 -15.79
C SER A 178 -5.48 -5.94 -14.63
N PHE A 179 -6.08 -6.41 -13.53
CA PHE A 179 -5.34 -6.87 -12.36
C PHE A 179 -4.69 -8.24 -12.58
N SER A 180 -3.58 -8.25 -13.31
CA SER A 180 -2.88 -9.46 -13.76
C SER A 180 -2.52 -10.43 -12.64
N ILE A 181 -2.12 -9.92 -11.47
CA ILE A 181 -1.80 -10.74 -10.28
C ILE A 181 -3.02 -11.55 -9.80
N ALA A 182 -4.22 -10.96 -9.81
CA ALA A 182 -5.43 -11.67 -9.38
C ALA A 182 -5.80 -12.80 -10.35
N TYR A 183 -5.58 -12.62 -11.66
CA TYR A 183 -5.71 -13.71 -12.63
C TYR A 183 -4.72 -14.84 -12.35
N VAL A 184 -3.44 -14.53 -12.15
CA VAL A 184 -2.44 -15.57 -11.84
C VAL A 184 -2.81 -16.34 -10.58
N ASN A 185 -3.16 -15.63 -9.51
CA ASN A 185 -3.54 -16.26 -8.26
C ASN A 185 -4.77 -17.16 -8.43
N ARG A 186 -5.81 -16.71 -9.16
CA ARG A 186 -6.98 -17.54 -9.43
C ARG A 186 -6.64 -18.75 -10.30
N GLY A 187 -5.78 -18.59 -11.30
CA GLY A 187 -5.32 -19.68 -12.17
C GLY A 187 -4.58 -20.76 -11.40
N ILE A 188 -3.66 -20.40 -10.50
CA ILE A 188 -2.95 -21.35 -9.63
C ILE A 188 -3.91 -22.17 -8.77
N ILE A 189 -4.98 -21.55 -8.26
CA ILE A 189 -5.96 -22.28 -7.43
C ILE A 189 -6.85 -23.17 -8.29
N LYS A 190 -7.24 -22.73 -9.48
CA LYS A 190 -7.98 -23.56 -10.44
C LYS A 190 -7.19 -24.80 -10.87
N GLU A 191 -5.90 -24.65 -11.12
CA GLU A 191 -4.99 -25.77 -11.39
C GLU A 191 -5.00 -26.78 -10.24
N LEU A 192 -4.88 -26.28 -9.00
CA LEU A 192 -4.87 -27.12 -7.79
C LEU A 192 -6.16 -27.94 -7.61
N ILE A 193 -7.30 -27.43 -8.08
CA ILE A 193 -8.60 -28.14 -8.07
C ILE A 193 -8.90 -28.85 -9.40
N TYR A 194 -7.89 -29.02 -10.25
CA TYR A 194 -7.96 -29.71 -11.55
C TYR A 194 -8.84 -29.02 -12.62
N ASP A 195 -9.18 -27.74 -12.46
CA ASP A 195 -9.74 -26.89 -13.51
C ASP A 195 -8.63 -26.30 -14.38
N ILE A 196 -7.97 -27.16 -15.17
CA ILE A 196 -6.85 -26.77 -16.03
C ILE A 196 -7.30 -25.79 -17.12
N GLU A 197 -8.47 -25.99 -17.71
CA GLU A 197 -9.00 -25.09 -18.74
C GLU A 197 -9.23 -23.68 -18.18
N GLY A 198 -9.84 -23.58 -17.00
CA GLY A 198 -10.03 -22.31 -16.32
C GLY A 198 -8.73 -21.65 -15.87
N ALA A 199 -7.73 -22.44 -15.45
CA ALA A 199 -6.40 -21.95 -15.10
C ALA A 199 -5.69 -21.32 -16.31
N CYS A 200 -5.69 -22.01 -17.44
CA CYS A 200 -5.10 -21.54 -18.69
C CYS A 200 -5.73 -20.24 -19.18
N LYS A 201 -7.06 -20.12 -19.13
CA LYS A 201 -7.76 -18.87 -19.46
C LYS A 201 -7.28 -17.70 -18.60
N ASP A 202 -7.09 -17.93 -17.31
CA ASP A 202 -6.64 -16.90 -16.39
C ASP A 202 -5.18 -16.50 -16.63
N TRP A 203 -4.26 -17.46 -16.83
CA TRP A 203 -2.85 -17.14 -17.12
C TRP A 203 -2.67 -16.43 -18.47
N LEU A 204 -3.41 -16.80 -19.50
CA LEU A 204 -3.42 -16.07 -20.78
C LEU A 204 -3.87 -14.61 -20.59
N LYS A 205 -4.89 -14.37 -19.75
CA LYS A 205 -5.30 -13.00 -19.40
C LYS A 205 -4.24 -12.27 -18.59
N ALA A 206 -3.58 -12.93 -17.65
CA ALA A 206 -2.48 -12.32 -16.89
C ALA A 206 -1.33 -11.88 -17.80
N LYS A 207 -0.92 -12.72 -18.77
CA LYS A 207 0.08 -12.40 -19.79
C LYS A 207 -0.34 -11.19 -20.63
N MET A 208 -1.59 -11.18 -21.11
CA MET A 208 -2.14 -10.07 -21.89
C MET A 208 -2.08 -8.73 -21.13
N PHE A 209 -2.18 -8.76 -19.80
CA PHE A 209 -2.03 -7.60 -18.92
C PHE A 209 -0.61 -7.40 -18.37
N GLY A 210 0.40 -7.96 -19.04
CA GLY A 210 1.82 -7.67 -18.78
C GLY A 210 2.47 -8.47 -17.66
N PHE A 211 1.85 -9.54 -17.16
CA PHE A 211 2.51 -10.44 -16.21
C PHE A 211 3.29 -11.53 -16.95
N GLU A 212 4.52 -11.21 -17.36
CA GLU A 212 5.39 -12.10 -18.17
C GLU A 212 5.65 -13.46 -17.51
N LYS A 213 5.71 -13.51 -16.18
CA LYS A 213 5.88 -14.78 -15.44
C LYS A 213 4.71 -15.76 -15.61
N ALA A 214 3.62 -15.35 -16.25
CA ALA A 214 2.52 -16.24 -16.63
C ALA A 214 2.94 -17.29 -17.67
N ASP A 215 3.97 -17.00 -18.48
CA ASP A 215 4.44 -17.88 -19.56
C ASP A 215 4.81 -19.27 -19.06
N LYS A 216 5.49 -19.33 -17.90
CA LYS A 216 5.86 -20.60 -17.28
C LYS A 216 4.64 -21.50 -17.05
N TYR A 217 3.55 -20.97 -16.50
CA TYR A 217 2.36 -21.77 -16.22
C TYR A 217 1.65 -22.20 -17.51
N ILE A 218 1.64 -21.33 -18.52
CA ILE A 218 1.03 -21.62 -19.82
C ILE A 218 1.78 -22.75 -20.53
N GLU A 219 3.11 -22.67 -20.58
CA GLU A 219 3.96 -23.67 -21.22
C GLU A 219 3.90 -25.02 -20.52
N GLU A 220 3.74 -25.06 -19.19
CA GLU A 220 3.70 -26.31 -18.43
C GLU A 220 2.33 -27.03 -18.51
N GLN A 221 1.23 -26.28 -18.66
CA GLN A 221 -0.12 -26.81 -18.38
C GLN A 221 -1.13 -26.63 -19.53
N CYS A 222 -0.88 -25.74 -20.49
CA CYS A 222 -1.89 -25.32 -21.48
C CYS A 222 -1.62 -25.87 -22.89
N HIS A 223 -1.52 -27.21 -22.99
CA HIS A 223 -1.35 -27.94 -24.25
C HIS A 223 -2.67 -28.39 -24.87
#